data_AF-A0A7V6I1R4-F1
#
_entry.id   AF-A0A7V6I1R4-F1
#
_cell.length_a   1.000
_cell.length_b   1.000
_cell.length_c   1.000
_cell.angle_alpha   90.00
_cell.angle_beta   90.00
_cell.angle_gamma   90.00
#
_symmetry.space_group_name_H-M   'P 1'
#
loop_
_entity.id
_entity.type
_entity.pdbx_description
1 polymer ?
#
loop_
_entity_poly.entity_id
_entity_poly.type
_entity_poly.pdbx_seq_one_letter_code
_entity_poly.pdbx_strand_id
1 'polypeptide(L)'
;MKKLAILFFLVPYLVCGQINDDFESGSLTGWESFYPERWAADTTDAISGEYSLRHIFDNSYAGTDYIGREIKNLHPDEGPTAWSFKIKYNYNPSAGNNWSVWLISDSSPTSFVENADARSGFALGVNLSGSDDTLRLWSIENGNKTVVANSGVNWEKDIGTNSVASINVERDVEGT
;
A
#
# COMPACT_ATOMS: atom_id res chain seq x y z
N MET A 1 5.45 -48.66 15.92
CA MET A 1 5.53 -47.24 15.49
C MET A 1 5.11 -47.06 14.02
N LYS A 2 3.94 -47.59 13.60
CA LYS A 2 3.44 -47.45 12.21
C LYS A 2 2.13 -46.65 12.09
N LYS A 3 1.43 -46.42 13.22
CA LYS A 3 0.17 -45.66 13.26
C LYS A 3 0.35 -44.16 13.52
N LEU A 4 1.56 -43.71 13.87
CA LEU A 4 1.85 -42.30 14.18
C LEU A 4 2.16 -41.46 12.92
N ALA A 5 2.63 -42.10 11.83
CA ALA A 5 2.99 -41.40 10.60
C ALA A 5 1.77 -40.84 9.83
N ILE A 6 0.59 -41.45 10.00
CA ILE A 6 -0.64 -41.04 9.29
C ILE A 6 -1.24 -39.76 9.90
N LEU A 7 -0.99 -39.48 11.19
CA LEU A 7 -1.57 -38.32 11.88
C LEU A 7 -0.97 -36.98 11.40
N PHE A 8 0.30 -36.96 10.97
CA PHE A 8 0.95 -35.75 10.46
C PHE A 8 0.41 -35.30 9.09
N PHE A 9 -0.20 -36.19 8.30
CA PHE A 9 -0.82 -35.86 7.00
C PHE A 9 -2.24 -35.28 7.12
N LEU A 10 -2.84 -35.30 8.31
CA LEU A 10 -4.20 -34.84 8.56
C LEU A 10 -4.23 -33.47 9.26
N VAL A 11 -3.07 -32.85 9.48
CA VAL A 11 -3.01 -31.48 10.01
C VAL A 11 -3.15 -30.53 8.83
N PRO A 12 -4.25 -29.76 8.73
CA PRO A 12 -4.35 -28.70 7.73
C PRO A 12 -3.30 -27.65 8.07
N TYR A 13 -2.21 -27.60 7.30
CA TYR A 13 -1.30 -26.48 7.35
C TYR A 13 -1.96 -25.32 6.62
N LEU A 14 -2.38 -24.31 7.37
CA LEU A 14 -2.67 -23.00 6.80
C LEU A 14 -1.33 -22.42 6.35
N VAL A 15 -1.05 -22.49 5.05
CA VAL A 15 0.10 -21.82 4.44
C VAL A 15 -0.34 -20.38 4.20
N CYS A 16 0.12 -19.45 5.03
CA CYS A 16 0.01 -18.03 4.74
C CYS A 16 1.32 -17.54 4.11
N GLY A 17 1.23 -16.84 2.99
CA GLY A 17 2.32 -16.00 2.51
C GLY A 17 2.30 -14.69 3.28
N GLN A 18 3.29 -14.44 4.13
CA GLN A 18 3.42 -13.16 4.82
C GLN A 18 4.62 -12.40 4.27
N ILE A 19 4.36 -11.18 3.81
CA ILE A 19 5.39 -10.19 3.53
C ILE A 19 5.28 -9.14 4.62
N ASN A 20 6.38 -8.90 5.33
CA ASN A 20 6.49 -7.86 6.34
C ASN A 20 7.80 -7.11 6.13
N ASP A 21 7.74 -5.79 6.26
CA ASP A 21 8.90 -4.92 6.24
C ASP A 21 8.62 -3.75 7.20
N ASP A 22 9.40 -3.65 8.26
CA ASP A 22 9.35 -2.56 9.23
C ASP A 22 10.37 -1.45 8.91
N PHE A 23 11.18 -1.65 7.87
CA PHE A 23 12.25 -0.75 7.40
C PHE A 23 13.41 -0.55 8.38
N GLU A 24 13.45 -1.24 9.53
CA GLU A 24 14.47 -1.05 10.57
C GLU A 24 15.87 -1.53 10.14
N SER A 25 15.97 -2.23 9.01
CA SER A 25 17.26 -2.56 8.39
C SER A 25 17.98 -1.34 7.79
N GLY A 26 17.30 -0.19 7.67
CA GLY A 26 17.82 1.00 6.98
C GLY A 26 17.98 0.80 5.47
N SER A 27 17.43 -0.28 4.90
CA SER A 27 17.57 -0.66 3.50
C SER A 27 16.20 -0.81 2.82
N LEU A 28 16.12 -0.40 1.56
CA LEU A 28 14.96 -0.62 0.69
C LEU A 28 15.13 -1.86 -0.20
N THR A 29 15.87 -2.88 0.26
CA THR A 29 16.10 -4.11 -0.51
C THR A 29 14.78 -4.79 -0.85
N GLY A 30 14.50 -4.96 -2.15
CA GLY A 30 13.25 -5.56 -2.64
C GLY A 30 12.12 -4.56 -2.88
N TRP A 31 12.32 -3.27 -2.57
CA TRP A 31 11.46 -2.19 -3.01
C TRP A 31 12.03 -1.52 -4.25
N GLU A 32 11.17 -1.22 -5.21
CA GLU A 32 11.54 -0.66 -6.50
C GLU A 32 10.78 0.65 -6.74
N SER A 33 11.48 1.63 -7.31
CA SER A 33 10.93 2.89 -7.78
C SER A 33 11.44 3.17 -9.20
N PHE A 34 10.67 3.92 -9.99
CA PHE A 34 11.12 4.34 -11.32
C PHE A 34 12.24 5.39 -11.23
N TYR A 35 12.00 6.45 -10.45
CA TYR A 35 13.00 7.48 -10.21
C TYR A 35 13.89 7.08 -9.03
N PRO A 36 15.23 7.14 -9.17
CA PRO A 36 16.13 6.94 -8.04
C PRO A 36 16.01 8.10 -7.04
N GLU A 37 16.43 7.85 -5.79
CA GLU A 37 16.55 8.88 -4.74
C GLU A 37 15.25 9.63 -4.40
N ARG A 38 14.08 9.04 -4.70
CA ARG A 38 12.77 9.57 -4.29
C ARG A 38 12.33 9.08 -2.91
N TRP A 39 12.83 7.92 -2.52
CA TRP A 39 12.40 7.21 -1.32
C TRP A 39 13.61 6.70 -0.55
N ALA A 40 13.50 6.65 0.77
CA ALA A 40 14.50 6.05 1.63
C ALA A 40 13.84 5.38 2.84
N ALA A 41 14.53 4.42 3.45
CA ALA A 41 14.35 4.11 4.85
C ALA A 41 15.04 5.25 5.62
N ASP A 42 14.25 6.16 6.20
CA ASP A 42 14.72 7.45 6.72
C ASP A 42 14.43 7.57 8.23
N THR A 43 15.28 8.31 8.93
CA THR A 43 15.18 8.51 10.39
C THR A 43 14.36 9.74 10.80
N THR A 44 14.07 10.63 9.86
CA THR A 44 13.33 11.88 10.08
C THR A 44 11.86 11.58 10.26
N ASP A 45 11.30 11.93 11.43
CA ASP A 45 9.90 11.68 11.76
C ASP A 45 9.46 10.22 11.56
N ALA A 46 10.35 9.26 11.87
CA ALA A 46 10.05 7.84 11.77
C ALA A 46 8.75 7.48 12.54
N ILE A 47 7.90 6.67 11.92
CA ILE A 47 6.58 6.28 12.43
C ILE A 47 6.73 5.28 13.59
N SER A 48 7.71 4.41 13.48
CA SER A 48 8.12 3.45 14.51
C SER A 48 9.63 3.28 14.46
N GLY A 49 10.23 2.92 15.60
CA GLY A 49 11.65 2.60 15.70
C GLY A 49 12.57 3.72 15.22
N GLU A 50 13.63 3.35 14.51
CA GLU A 50 14.66 4.27 14.01
C GLU A 50 14.41 4.65 12.55
N TYR A 51 13.87 3.74 11.72
CA TYR A 51 13.67 3.96 10.30
C TYR A 51 12.22 3.78 9.88
N SER A 52 11.78 4.53 8.87
CA SER A 52 10.51 4.30 8.19
C SER A 52 10.64 4.63 6.71
N LEU A 53 9.88 3.96 5.85
CA LEU A 53 9.80 4.34 4.44
C LEU A 53 9.26 5.77 4.33
N ARG A 54 10.03 6.66 3.69
CA ARG A 54 9.69 8.05 3.51
C ARG A 54 9.94 8.48 2.07
N HIS A 55 9.02 9.27 1.52
CA HIS A 55 9.29 10.05 0.31
C HIS A 55 10.17 11.24 0.70
N ILE A 56 11.38 11.30 0.15
CA ILE A 56 12.44 12.24 0.58
C ILE A 56 12.72 13.34 -0.44
N PHE A 57 11.99 13.37 -1.55
CA PHE A 57 12.24 14.29 -2.63
C PHE A 57 11.16 15.37 -2.71
N ASP A 58 11.57 16.63 -2.58
CA ASP A 58 10.67 17.77 -2.81
C ASP A 58 10.72 18.17 -4.29
N ASN A 59 9.61 17.95 -5.00
CA ASN A 59 9.55 18.16 -6.44
C ASN A 59 9.25 19.63 -6.76
N SER A 60 10.10 20.28 -7.55
CA SER A 60 9.84 21.64 -8.05
C SER A 60 8.74 21.72 -9.11
N TYR A 61 8.27 20.57 -9.60
CA TYR A 61 7.22 20.44 -10.61
C TYR A 61 6.15 19.44 -10.17
N ALA A 62 4.95 19.56 -10.74
CA ALA A 62 3.89 18.58 -10.51
C ALA A 62 4.31 17.19 -11.02
N GLY A 63 4.10 16.15 -10.20
CA GLY A 63 4.41 14.78 -10.54
C GLY A 63 3.94 13.80 -9.47
N THR A 64 4.08 12.52 -9.75
CA THR A 64 3.80 11.45 -8.78
C THR A 64 4.99 10.52 -8.73
N ASP A 65 5.50 10.29 -7.53
CA ASP A 65 6.54 9.30 -7.29
C ASP A 65 5.92 8.01 -6.76
N TYR A 66 6.50 6.89 -7.16
CA TYR A 66 6.01 5.55 -6.82
C TYR A 66 7.14 4.74 -6.21
N ILE A 67 6.79 3.92 -5.24
CA ILE A 67 7.61 2.82 -4.76
C ILE A 67 6.70 1.65 -4.42
N GLY A 68 7.18 0.45 -4.63
CA GLY A 68 6.46 -0.75 -4.22
C GLY A 68 7.35 -1.98 -4.28
N ARG A 69 6.76 -3.12 -3.97
CA ARG A 69 7.42 -4.41 -4.03
C ARG A 69 6.64 -5.34 -4.94
N GLU A 70 7.35 -5.98 -5.87
CA GLU A 70 6.75 -7.04 -6.67
C GLU A 70 6.48 -8.26 -5.78
N ILE A 71 5.24 -8.73 -5.78
CA ILE A 71 4.84 -9.95 -5.09
C ILE A 71 4.52 -10.99 -6.16
N LYS A 72 5.39 -12.00 -6.29
CA LYS A 72 5.21 -13.09 -7.26
C LYS A 72 4.26 -14.13 -6.72
N ASN A 73 3.39 -14.65 -7.60
CA ASN A 73 2.41 -15.69 -7.29
C ASN A 73 1.41 -15.29 -6.19
N LEU A 74 0.98 -14.02 -6.19
CA LEU A 74 -0.13 -13.59 -5.36
C LEU A 74 -1.45 -14.03 -6.03
N HIS A 75 -2.21 -14.88 -5.34
CA HIS A 75 -3.50 -15.41 -5.79
C HIS A 75 -4.61 -14.98 -4.81
N PRO A 76 -5.04 -13.70 -4.86
CA PRO A 76 -6.00 -13.17 -3.88
C PRO A 76 -7.38 -13.80 -4.00
N ASP A 77 -7.68 -14.45 -5.12
CA ASP A 77 -8.90 -15.23 -5.36
C ASP A 77 -8.90 -16.61 -4.70
N GLU A 78 -7.74 -17.12 -4.26
CA GLU A 78 -7.60 -18.44 -3.64
C GLU A 78 -7.69 -18.41 -2.11
N GLY A 79 -7.77 -17.23 -1.49
CA GLY A 79 -7.81 -17.09 -0.05
C GLY A 79 -8.05 -15.65 0.45
N PRO A 80 -8.34 -15.47 1.74
CA PRO A 80 -8.44 -14.15 2.32
C PRO A 80 -7.09 -13.43 2.23
N THR A 81 -7.13 -12.13 1.91
CA THR A 81 -5.94 -11.29 1.83
C THR A 81 -6.09 -10.12 2.79
N ALA A 82 -5.04 -9.82 3.55
CA ALA A 82 -5.03 -8.72 4.49
C ALA A 82 -3.80 -7.82 4.28
N TRP A 83 -4.03 -6.51 4.37
CA TRP A 83 -3.00 -5.49 4.36
C TRP A 83 -3.07 -4.71 5.66
N SER A 84 -1.92 -4.51 6.30
CA SER A 84 -1.82 -3.71 7.52
C SER A 84 -0.60 -2.80 7.42
N PHE A 85 -0.79 -1.51 7.65
CA PHE A 85 0.29 -0.54 7.62
C PHE A 85 -0.04 0.70 8.46
N LYS A 86 1.02 1.43 8.82
CA LYS A 86 0.92 2.76 9.43
C LYS A 86 1.38 3.80 8.43
N ILE A 87 0.71 4.93 8.40
CA ILE A 87 1.02 6.00 7.46
C ILE A 87 0.87 7.37 8.12
N LYS A 88 1.78 8.27 7.75
CA LYS A 88 1.74 9.70 8.06
C LYS A 88 1.79 10.46 6.74
N TYR A 89 0.97 11.50 6.61
CA TYR A 89 0.97 12.39 5.45
C TYR A 89 1.11 13.83 5.91
N ASN A 90 2.27 14.43 5.66
CA ASN A 90 2.68 15.70 6.26
C ASN A 90 2.13 16.95 5.55
N TYR A 91 1.19 16.79 4.61
CA TYR A 91 0.63 17.87 3.82
C TYR A 91 -0.89 17.90 3.97
N ASN A 92 -1.48 19.10 3.90
CA ASN A 92 -2.92 19.21 3.77
C ASN A 92 -3.34 18.63 2.41
N PRO A 93 -4.26 17.66 2.38
CA PRO A 93 -4.69 17.08 1.12
C PRO A 93 -5.34 18.11 0.19
N SER A 94 -5.16 17.90 -1.10
CA SER A 94 -5.82 18.65 -2.17
C SER A 94 -5.80 17.81 -3.46
N ALA A 95 -6.33 18.35 -4.56
CA ALA A 95 -6.16 17.69 -5.86
C ALA A 95 -4.68 17.57 -6.29
N GLY A 96 -3.82 18.53 -5.87
CA GLY A 96 -2.39 18.52 -6.16
C GLY A 96 -1.52 17.83 -5.10
N ASN A 97 -2.03 17.72 -3.88
CA ASN A 97 -1.39 17.05 -2.76
C ASN A 97 -2.27 15.88 -2.34
N ASN A 98 -2.06 14.73 -2.96
CA ASN A 98 -2.78 13.50 -2.65
C ASN A 98 -1.78 12.38 -2.37
N TRP A 99 -2.29 11.25 -1.88
CA TRP A 99 -1.50 10.06 -1.67
C TRP A 99 -2.37 8.81 -1.82
N SER A 100 -1.71 7.69 -2.14
CA SER A 100 -2.36 6.40 -2.23
C SER A 100 -1.39 5.27 -1.88
N VAL A 101 -1.89 4.24 -1.22
CA VAL A 101 -1.25 2.94 -1.11
C VAL A 101 -1.99 1.98 -2.03
N TRP A 102 -1.28 1.43 -3.01
CA TRP A 102 -1.80 0.38 -3.88
C TRP A 102 -1.70 -0.95 -3.13
N LEU A 103 -2.85 -1.57 -2.88
CA LEU A 103 -2.94 -2.86 -2.19
C LEU A 103 -2.53 -3.99 -3.14
N ILE A 104 -2.92 -3.87 -4.41
CA ILE A 104 -2.54 -4.76 -5.50
C ILE A 104 -2.58 -3.98 -6.82
N SER A 105 -1.71 -4.34 -7.76
CA SER A 105 -1.71 -3.81 -9.12
C SER A 105 -1.31 -4.90 -10.12
N ASP A 106 -1.79 -4.77 -11.35
CA ASP A 106 -1.37 -5.57 -12.50
C ASP A 106 0.00 -5.16 -13.09
N SER A 107 0.60 -4.10 -12.56
CA SER A 107 1.80 -3.46 -13.08
C SER A 107 2.88 -3.36 -12.00
N SER A 108 4.15 -3.43 -12.42
CA SER A 108 5.29 -3.23 -11.51
C SER A 108 5.45 -1.75 -11.13
N PRO A 109 5.96 -1.41 -9.92
CA PRO A 109 6.20 -0.02 -9.53
C PRO A 109 7.06 0.78 -10.51
N THR A 110 8.00 0.13 -11.19
CA THR A 110 8.86 0.74 -12.20
C THR A 110 8.10 1.10 -13.48
N SER A 111 7.02 0.41 -13.83
CA SER A 111 6.21 0.73 -15.02
C SER A 111 5.11 1.78 -14.77
N PHE A 112 4.94 2.26 -13.53
CA PHE A 112 3.84 3.16 -13.18
C PHE A 112 3.90 4.53 -13.87
N VAL A 113 5.10 5.00 -14.20
CA VAL A 113 5.30 6.33 -14.81
C VAL A 113 4.93 6.32 -16.29
N GLU A 114 5.16 5.19 -16.98
CA GLU A 114 5.04 5.12 -18.45
C GLU A 114 3.61 4.86 -18.93
N ASN A 115 2.78 4.19 -18.13
CA ASN A 115 1.48 3.70 -18.55
C ASN A 115 0.38 4.09 -17.55
N ALA A 116 0.31 5.37 -17.20
CA ALA A 116 -0.57 5.85 -16.15
C ALA A 116 -2.06 5.47 -16.35
N ASP A 117 -2.48 5.39 -17.62
CA ASP A 117 -3.84 5.13 -18.09
C ASP A 117 -4.16 3.66 -18.34
N ALA A 118 -3.19 2.73 -18.23
CA ALA A 118 -3.41 1.30 -18.50
C ALA A 118 -3.38 0.44 -17.22
N ARG A 119 -3.14 1.04 -16.05
CA ARG A 119 -3.00 0.30 -14.79
C ARG A 119 -4.35 -0.11 -14.24
N SER A 120 -4.40 -1.31 -13.68
CA SER A 120 -5.54 -1.80 -12.91
C SER A 120 -5.11 -2.30 -11.53
N GLY A 121 -6.03 -2.27 -10.57
CA GLY A 121 -5.77 -2.71 -9.20
C GLY A 121 -6.69 -2.07 -8.17
N PHE A 122 -6.32 -2.21 -6.90
CA PHE A 122 -7.01 -1.58 -5.78
C PHE A 122 -6.07 -0.63 -5.05
N ALA A 123 -6.54 0.59 -4.81
CA ALA A 123 -5.77 1.61 -4.11
C ALA A 123 -6.60 2.22 -2.99
N LEU A 124 -5.99 2.36 -1.82
CA LEU A 124 -6.53 3.13 -0.72
C LEU A 124 -5.84 4.50 -0.68
N GLY A 125 -6.59 5.57 -0.54
CA GLY A 125 -5.97 6.88 -0.31
C GLY A 125 -6.94 8.02 -0.29
N VAL A 126 -6.37 9.23 -0.31
CA VAL A 126 -7.08 10.49 -0.17
C VAL A 126 -6.91 11.27 -1.46
N ASN A 127 -8.02 11.77 -2.01
CA ASN A 127 -8.04 12.64 -3.20
C ASN A 127 -7.40 12.04 -4.48
N LEU A 128 -7.49 10.72 -4.70
CA LEU A 128 -7.12 10.10 -5.99
C LEU A 128 -7.99 10.62 -7.15
N SER A 129 -9.22 11.05 -6.83
CA SER A 129 -10.02 11.96 -7.63
C SER A 129 -10.85 12.83 -6.69
N GLY A 130 -11.17 14.06 -7.13
CA GLY A 130 -11.82 15.05 -6.26
C GLY A 130 -10.86 15.65 -5.23
N SER A 131 -11.43 16.36 -4.25
CA SER A 131 -10.67 17.13 -3.25
C SER A 131 -11.50 17.36 -1.97
N ASP A 132 -12.11 16.31 -1.43
CA ASP A 132 -12.90 16.38 -0.19
C ASP A 132 -12.20 15.73 1.02
N ASP A 133 -10.95 15.34 0.81
CA ASP A 133 -9.99 14.84 1.78
C ASP A 133 -10.42 13.55 2.48
N THR A 134 -11.43 12.86 1.95
CA THR A 134 -11.92 11.62 2.54
C THR A 134 -11.08 10.41 2.12
N LEU A 135 -10.77 9.54 3.09
CA LEU A 135 -10.07 8.29 2.85
C LEU A 135 -11.01 7.28 2.17
N ARG A 136 -10.61 6.78 1.01
CA ARG A 136 -11.42 5.90 0.16
C ARG A 136 -10.63 4.73 -0.38
N LEU A 137 -11.32 3.60 -0.54
CA LEU A 137 -10.86 2.47 -1.33
C LEU A 137 -11.39 2.60 -2.76
N TRP A 138 -10.51 2.44 -3.72
CA TRP A 138 -10.79 2.56 -5.15
C TRP A 138 -10.51 1.25 -5.86
N SER A 139 -11.43 0.83 -6.72
CA SER A 139 -11.13 -0.05 -7.84
C SER A 139 -10.62 0.81 -8.99
N ILE A 140 -9.53 0.38 -9.63
CA ILE A 140 -8.94 1.06 -10.76
C ILE A 140 -8.92 0.06 -11.92
N GLU A 141 -9.55 0.41 -13.04
CA GLU A 141 -9.63 -0.40 -14.25
C GLU A 141 -9.18 0.42 -15.45
N ASN A 142 -8.01 0.09 -15.99
CA ASN A 142 -7.37 0.86 -17.06
C ASN A 142 -7.38 2.38 -16.76
N GLY A 143 -6.87 2.75 -15.59
CA GLY A 143 -6.79 4.14 -15.12
C GLY A 143 -8.12 4.77 -14.64
N ASN A 144 -9.26 4.16 -14.95
CA ASN A 144 -10.57 4.63 -14.50
C ASN A 144 -10.79 4.27 -13.03
N LYS A 145 -11.17 5.25 -12.21
CA LYS A 145 -11.26 5.09 -10.76
C LYS A 145 -12.72 5.04 -10.32
N THR A 146 -13.08 4.01 -9.57
CA THR A 146 -14.42 3.85 -8.97
C THR A 146 -14.29 3.66 -7.47
N VAL A 147 -15.06 4.42 -6.69
CA VAL A 147 -15.09 4.26 -5.23
C VAL A 147 -15.76 2.94 -4.89
N VAL A 148 -15.04 2.08 -4.18
CA VAL A 148 -15.56 0.81 -3.64
C VAL A 148 -16.06 1.02 -2.22
N ALA A 149 -15.30 1.76 -1.40
CA ALA A 149 -15.68 2.10 -0.05
C ALA A 149 -15.22 3.52 0.32
N ASN A 150 -16.00 4.20 1.15
CA ASN A 150 -15.65 5.47 1.76
C ASN A 150 -15.70 5.30 3.28
N SER A 151 -14.58 5.56 3.96
CA SER A 151 -14.50 5.38 5.41
C SER A 151 -15.24 6.47 6.19
N GLY A 152 -15.57 7.60 5.55
CA GLY A 152 -16.07 8.81 6.19
C GLY A 152 -15.01 9.62 6.94
N VAL A 153 -13.78 9.09 7.08
CA VAL A 153 -12.67 9.77 7.74
C VAL A 153 -12.15 10.86 6.81
N ASN A 154 -12.24 12.11 7.24
CA ASN A 154 -11.64 13.26 6.57
C ASN A 154 -10.20 13.43 7.09
N TRP A 155 -9.23 13.29 6.20
CA TRP A 155 -7.83 13.27 6.58
C TRP A 155 -7.35 14.58 7.19
N GLU A 156 -7.75 15.73 6.64
CA GLU A 156 -7.35 17.04 7.18
C GLU A 156 -7.90 17.26 8.59
N LYS A 157 -9.18 16.94 8.81
CA LYS A 157 -9.91 17.26 10.04
C LYS A 157 -9.73 16.24 11.16
N ASP A 158 -9.73 14.96 10.80
CA ASP A 158 -9.76 13.87 11.78
C ASP A 158 -8.35 13.34 12.11
N ILE A 159 -7.42 13.42 11.16
CA ILE A 159 -6.04 12.90 11.31
C ILE A 159 -5.03 14.06 11.40
N GLY A 160 -5.06 14.98 10.43
CA GLY A 160 -4.12 16.08 10.30
C GLY A 160 -2.73 15.66 9.79
N THR A 161 -1.79 16.62 9.76
CA THR A 161 -0.45 16.44 9.17
C THR A 161 0.59 15.86 10.12
N ASN A 162 0.29 15.82 11.42
CA ASN A 162 1.24 15.40 12.46
C ASN A 162 0.93 14.03 13.07
N SER A 163 -0.23 13.46 12.75
CA SER A 163 -0.69 12.19 13.31
C SER A 163 -0.38 11.02 12.39
N VAL A 164 -0.22 9.85 12.98
CA VAL A 164 -0.08 8.58 12.27
C VAL A 164 -1.42 7.87 12.27
N ALA A 165 -1.88 7.42 11.10
CA ALA A 165 -3.01 6.52 10.98
C ALA A 165 -2.53 5.07 10.91
N SER A 166 -3.23 4.16 11.60
CA SER A 166 -3.08 2.72 11.41
C SER A 166 -4.24 2.21 10.57
N ILE A 167 -3.95 1.48 9.51
CA ILE A 167 -4.93 1.05 8.53
C ILE A 167 -4.84 -0.46 8.39
N ASN A 168 -6.00 -1.11 8.44
CA ASN A 168 -6.16 -2.52 8.13
C ASN A 168 -7.20 -2.64 7.02
N VAL A 169 -6.87 -3.41 5.99
CA VAL A 169 -7.79 -3.76 4.90
C VAL A 169 -7.82 -5.26 4.80
N GLU A 170 -9.02 -5.83 4.76
CA GLU A 170 -9.25 -7.24 4.58
C GLU A 170 -10.08 -7.42 3.31
N ARG A 171 -9.74 -8.45 2.54
CA ARG A 171 -10.53 -8.94 1.42
C ARG A 171 -10.83 -10.40 1.69
N ASP A 172 -12.10 -10.76 1.70
CA ASP A 172 -12.51 -12.15 1.85
C ASP A 172 -12.37 -12.95 0.53
N VAL A 173 -12.71 -14.24 0.57
CA VAL A 173 -12.67 -15.12 -0.60
C VAL A 173 -13.75 -14.78 -1.64
N GLU A 174 -14.82 -14.11 -1.23
CA GLU A 174 -15.90 -13.65 -2.11
C GLU A 174 -15.55 -12.32 -2.79
N GLY A 175 -14.47 -11.66 -2.33
CA GLY A 175 -13.98 -10.40 -2.84
C GLY A 175 -14.65 -9.17 -2.23
N THR A 176 -15.25 -9.32 -1.05
CA THR A 176 -15.85 -8.23 -0.26
C THR A 176 -14.83 -7.61 0.69
#